data_AF-A0A8K0XED0-F1
#
_entry.id   AF-A0A8K0XED0-F1
#
_cell.length_a   1.000
_cell.length_b   1.000
_cell.length_c   1.000
_cell.angle_alpha   90.00
_cell.angle_beta   90.00
_cell.angle_gamma   90.00
#
_symmetry.space_group_name_H-M   'P 1'
#
loop_
_entity.id
_entity.type
_entity.pdbx_description
1 polymer ?
#
loop_
_entity_poly.entity_id
_entity_poly.type
_entity_poly.pdbx_seq_one_letter_code
_entity_poly.pdbx_strand_id
1 'polypeptide(L)'
;MEKSDRSFNANSALDRLPNELLLEVISYLPLKSLIAARGVNSSWRTLVLESDLLQVRRKLLHFYLSVIRSPSFLAARQPVVRQLYPFDRDRYLDSYIQRSLEIPEEFEFYVREWPAKAAITWLWPGLLQAFQGQSSGRIQGRNCLGSNRSPGELYFPNSEDDEEEADDATCVRALELWEHGCAWSDWLICDKSKDKSDRIRFGEVYACEGSWVNWEDKEKQEARSFIDWLAQRVRDVFDGMHSQLTYSA
;
A
#
# COMPACT_ATOMS: atom_id res chain seq x y z
N MET A 1 19.23 5.30 58.11
CA MET A 1 19.26 4.71 56.76
C MET A 1 17.92 5.06 56.11
N GLU A 2 17.81 6.30 55.63
CA GLU A 2 16.57 6.82 55.03
C GLU A 2 16.38 6.23 53.63
N LYS A 3 15.25 5.55 53.43
CA LYS A 3 14.76 5.20 52.10
C LYS A 3 14.25 6.49 51.46
N SER A 4 15.01 6.99 50.49
CA SER A 4 14.58 8.07 49.61
C SER A 4 13.51 7.53 48.66
N ASP A 5 12.24 7.68 49.04
CA ASP A 5 11.10 7.64 48.13
C ASP A 5 11.16 8.85 47.20
N ARG A 6 11.93 8.73 46.11
CA ARG A 6 11.74 9.56 44.93
C ARG A 6 10.96 8.73 43.92
N SER A 7 9.64 8.64 44.12
CA SER A 7 8.75 8.44 42.98
C SER A 7 8.84 9.73 42.15
N PHE A 8 9.72 9.73 41.17
CA PHE A 8 9.72 10.74 40.12
C PHE A 8 8.43 10.53 39.30
N ASN A 9 7.33 11.12 39.78
CA ASN A 9 6.15 11.39 38.96
C ASN A 9 6.54 12.49 37.97
N ALA A 10 7.31 12.11 36.96
CA ALA A 10 7.54 12.93 35.79
C ALA A 10 6.27 12.92 34.94
N ASN A 11 5.22 13.58 35.40
CA ASN A 11 4.14 14.01 34.52
C ASN A 11 4.81 14.89 33.47
N SER A 12 4.92 14.35 32.26
CA SER A 12 5.57 15.03 31.15
C SER A 12 4.82 16.33 30.86
N ALA A 13 5.50 17.34 30.31
CA ALA A 13 4.83 18.59 29.92
C ALA A 13 3.62 18.35 28.99
N LEU A 14 3.65 17.24 28.22
CA LEU A 14 2.56 16.80 27.36
C LEU A 14 1.33 16.31 28.14
N ASP A 15 1.51 15.70 29.31
CA ASP A 15 0.39 15.24 30.16
C ASP A 15 -0.39 16.40 30.80
N ARG A 16 0.13 17.63 30.67
CA ARG A 16 -0.53 18.86 31.14
C ARG A 16 -1.23 19.62 30.03
N LEU A 17 -1.09 19.18 28.77
CA LEU A 17 -1.78 19.82 27.65
C LEU A 17 -3.26 19.42 27.67
N PRO A 18 -4.17 20.38 27.39
CA PRO A 18 -5.56 20.07 27.09
C PRO A 18 -5.68 19.07 25.92
N ASN A 19 -6.71 18.22 25.97
CA ASN A 19 -6.94 17.19 24.95
C ASN A 19 -7.10 17.81 23.55
N GLU A 20 -7.67 19.01 23.44
CA GLU A 20 -7.87 19.72 22.18
C GLU A 20 -6.54 20.01 21.49
N LEU A 21 -5.52 20.44 22.25
CA LEU A 21 -4.18 20.67 21.72
C LEU A 21 -3.48 19.36 21.36
N LEU A 22 -3.71 18.29 22.14
CA LEU A 22 -3.16 16.97 21.81
C LEU A 22 -3.77 16.41 20.54
N LEU A 23 -5.09 16.52 20.34
CA LEU A 23 -5.79 16.08 19.14
C LEU A 23 -5.28 16.84 17.91
N GLU A 24 -5.09 18.16 18.03
CA GLU A 24 -4.52 18.99 16.96
C GLU A 24 -3.07 18.60 16.66
N VAL A 25 -2.22 18.39 17.67
CA VAL A 25 -0.85 17.91 17.42
C VAL A 25 -0.84 16.55 16.73
N ILE A 26 -1.72 15.64 17.15
CA ILE A 26 -1.81 14.29 16.59
C ILE A 26 -2.28 14.32 15.12
N SER A 27 -3.14 15.25 14.72
CA SER A 27 -3.65 15.34 13.33
C SER A 27 -2.53 15.52 12.28
N TYR A 28 -1.44 16.19 12.66
CA TYR A 28 -0.28 16.43 11.81
C TYR A 28 0.81 15.35 11.90
N LEU A 29 0.69 14.38 12.81
CA LEU A 29 1.73 13.36 12.96
C LEU A 29 1.78 12.42 11.76
N PRO A 30 2.98 12.08 11.23
CA PRO A 30 3.11 11.06 10.20
C PRO A 30 2.81 9.67 10.78
N LEU A 31 2.48 8.70 9.91
CA LEU A 31 2.06 7.36 10.27
C LEU A 31 2.96 6.68 11.33
N LYS A 32 4.29 6.77 11.18
CA LYS A 32 5.23 6.17 12.16
C LYS A 32 5.09 6.79 13.55
N SER A 33 4.89 8.09 13.62
CA SER A 33 4.66 8.81 14.87
C SER A 33 3.29 8.46 15.46
N LEU A 34 2.25 8.30 14.63
CA LEU A 34 0.94 7.80 15.08
C LEU A 34 1.03 6.38 15.67
N ILE A 35 1.78 5.49 15.00
CA ILE A 35 2.01 4.13 15.49
C ILE A 35 2.72 4.16 16.86
N ALA A 36 3.76 4.99 16.98
CA ALA A 36 4.50 5.16 18.24
C ALA A 36 3.62 5.77 19.35
N ALA A 37 2.84 6.81 19.04
CA ALA A 37 1.90 7.45 19.95
C ALA A 37 0.92 6.46 20.58
N ARG A 38 0.36 5.53 19.77
CA ARG A 38 -0.52 4.45 20.27
C ARG A 38 0.16 3.47 21.23
N GLY A 39 1.49 3.45 21.26
CA GLY A 39 2.31 2.65 22.16
C GLY A 39 2.59 3.31 23.51
N VAL A 40 2.31 4.61 23.68
CA VAL A 40 2.62 5.37 24.91
C VAL A 40 1.76 4.89 26.09
N ASN A 41 0.44 5.05 26.00
CA ASN A 41 -0.52 4.57 26.99
C ASN A 41 -1.93 4.41 26.37
N SER A 42 -2.93 4.02 27.17
CA SER A 42 -4.33 3.87 26.69
C SER A 42 -4.96 5.19 26.26
N SER A 43 -4.67 6.29 26.95
CA SER A 43 -5.18 7.63 26.61
C SER A 43 -4.70 8.10 25.23
N TRP A 44 -3.39 8.03 24.96
CA TRP A 44 -2.83 8.36 23.65
C TRP A 44 -3.39 7.47 22.53
N ARG A 45 -3.65 6.19 22.83
CA ARG A 45 -4.28 5.29 21.86
C ARG A 45 -5.69 5.74 21.48
N THR A 46 -6.47 6.23 22.44
CA THR A 46 -7.81 6.79 22.21
C THR A 46 -7.71 8.11 21.45
N LEU A 47 -6.84 9.03 21.87
CA LEU A 47 -6.63 10.32 21.21
C LEU A 47 -6.25 10.17 19.72
N VAL A 48 -5.41 9.18 19.39
CA VAL A 48 -5.06 8.91 17.97
C VAL A 48 -6.28 8.49 17.14
N LEU A 49 -7.24 7.77 17.72
CA LEU A 49 -8.45 7.38 16.99
C LEU A 49 -9.43 8.54 16.85
N GLU A 50 -9.50 9.41 17.86
CA GLU A 50 -10.39 10.57 17.93
C GLU A 50 -9.85 11.79 17.16
N SER A 51 -8.55 11.89 16.94
CA SER A 51 -7.93 13.00 16.20
C SER A 51 -8.45 13.09 14.77
N ASP A 52 -8.53 14.31 14.24
CA ASP A 52 -8.97 14.59 12.87
C ASP A 52 -7.85 14.32 11.85
N LEU A 53 -7.47 13.05 11.72
CA LEU A 53 -6.45 12.62 10.78
C LEU A 53 -6.95 12.81 9.34
N LEU A 54 -6.02 13.23 8.46
CA LEU A 54 -6.20 13.09 7.01
C LEU A 54 -6.71 11.69 6.65
N GLN A 55 -7.73 11.62 5.79
CA GLN A 55 -8.43 10.37 5.48
C GLN A 55 -7.49 9.26 5.01
N VAL A 56 -6.51 9.58 4.16
CA VAL A 56 -5.48 8.64 3.69
C VAL A 56 -4.63 8.08 4.84
N ARG A 57 -4.23 8.94 5.79
CA ARG A 57 -3.42 8.52 6.94
C ARG A 57 -4.22 7.67 7.90
N ARG A 58 -5.51 7.98 8.10
CA ARG A 58 -6.44 7.13 8.86
C ARG A 58 -6.56 5.74 8.22
N LYS A 59 -6.79 5.68 6.90
CA LYS A 59 -6.83 4.40 6.15
C LYS A 59 -5.54 3.60 6.31
N LEU A 60 -4.38 4.23 6.11
CA LEU A 60 -3.08 3.57 6.28
C LEU A 60 -2.84 3.10 7.72
N LEU A 61 -3.24 3.87 8.73
CA LEU A 61 -3.13 3.46 10.12
C LEU A 61 -4.02 2.24 10.41
N HIS A 62 -5.29 2.27 10.00
CA HIS A 62 -6.18 1.12 10.14
C HIS A 62 -5.62 -0.12 9.46
N PHE A 63 -5.12 0.06 8.24
CA PHE A 63 -4.50 -1.01 7.46
C PHE A 63 -3.24 -1.56 8.13
N TYR A 64 -2.34 -0.70 8.62
CA TYR A 64 -1.17 -1.14 9.39
C TYR A 64 -1.58 -2.01 10.59
N LEU A 65 -2.63 -1.63 11.32
CA LEU A 65 -3.09 -2.36 12.49
C LEU A 65 -3.72 -3.71 12.16
N SER A 66 -4.38 -3.84 11.01
CA SER A 66 -4.87 -5.15 10.54
C SER A 66 -3.70 -6.04 10.11
N VAL A 67 -2.74 -5.48 9.35
CA VAL A 67 -1.57 -6.20 8.82
C VAL A 67 -0.70 -6.78 9.94
N ILE A 68 -0.33 -5.99 10.95
CA ILE A 68 0.57 -6.48 12.01
C ILE A 68 -0.02 -7.61 12.86
N ARG A 69 -1.35 -7.78 12.82
CA ARG A 69 -2.08 -8.86 13.48
C ARG A 69 -2.25 -10.08 12.58
N SER A 70 -2.00 -9.95 11.28
CA SER A 70 -2.18 -11.04 10.32
C SER A 70 -1.09 -12.11 10.48
N PRO A 71 -1.44 -13.41 10.42
CA PRO A 71 -0.45 -14.49 10.48
C PRO A 71 0.56 -14.43 9.32
N SER A 72 0.11 -14.04 8.13
CA SER A 72 0.95 -13.86 6.94
C SER A 72 2.08 -12.86 7.18
N PHE A 73 1.78 -11.73 7.82
CA PHE A 73 2.78 -10.74 8.19
C PHE A 73 3.80 -11.30 9.18
N LEU A 74 3.34 -11.97 10.24
CA LEU A 74 4.21 -12.54 11.26
C LEU A 74 5.17 -13.57 10.66
N ALA A 75 4.68 -14.41 9.73
CA ALA A 75 5.48 -15.40 9.03
C ALA A 75 6.51 -14.78 8.07
N ALA A 76 6.16 -13.69 7.37
CA ALA A 76 7.02 -13.06 6.37
C ALA A 76 8.01 -12.03 6.94
N ARG A 77 7.80 -11.54 8.17
CA ARG A 77 8.54 -10.41 8.74
C ARG A 77 10.06 -10.57 8.75
N GLN A 78 10.56 -11.70 9.28
CA GLN A 78 12.01 -11.91 9.42
C GLN A 78 12.73 -12.00 8.06
N PRO A 79 12.22 -12.80 7.10
CA PRO A 79 12.72 -12.78 5.73
C PRO A 79 12.72 -11.38 5.10
N VAL A 80 11.60 -10.65 5.19
CA VAL A 80 11.45 -9.31 4.62
C VAL A 80 12.49 -8.33 5.17
N VAL A 81 12.69 -8.29 6.50
CA VAL A 81 13.63 -7.35 7.14
C VAL A 81 15.06 -7.54 6.64
N ARG A 82 15.47 -8.78 6.32
CA ARG A 82 16.81 -9.07 5.80
C ARG A 82 17.02 -8.59 4.36
N GLN A 83 15.94 -8.36 3.62
CA GLN A 83 15.95 -7.94 2.22
C GLN A 83 15.78 -6.43 2.03
N LEU A 84 15.62 -5.68 3.14
CA LEU A 84 15.51 -4.23 3.08
C LEU A 84 16.88 -3.61 2.81
N TYR A 85 16.92 -2.67 1.88
CA TYR A 85 18.09 -1.85 1.59
C TYR A 85 17.78 -0.35 1.81
N PRO A 86 18.79 0.52 1.91
CA PRO A 86 18.58 1.96 1.98
C PRO A 86 17.77 2.45 0.78
N PHE A 87 16.58 2.96 1.04
CA PHE A 87 15.62 3.37 0.01
C PHE A 87 15.30 4.86 0.16
N ASP A 88 15.66 5.63 -0.87
CA ASP A 88 15.35 7.05 -0.97
C ASP A 88 13.93 7.23 -1.54
N ARG A 89 13.01 7.57 -0.64
CA ARG A 89 11.57 7.68 -0.94
C ARG A 89 11.27 8.88 -1.83
N ASP A 90 11.94 9.99 -1.58
CA ASP A 90 11.71 11.26 -2.27
C ASP A 90 12.18 11.12 -3.71
N ARG A 91 13.42 10.64 -3.89
CA ARG A 91 13.96 10.37 -5.22
C ARG A 91 13.12 9.36 -6.01
N TYR A 92 12.58 8.35 -5.35
CA TYR A 92 11.70 7.37 -5.99
C TYR A 92 10.42 8.02 -6.54
N LEU A 93 9.74 8.84 -5.73
CA LEU A 93 8.52 9.54 -6.17
C LEU A 93 8.83 10.61 -7.23
N ASP A 94 9.91 11.37 -7.05
CA ASP A 94 10.36 12.38 -8.00
C ASP A 94 10.64 11.78 -9.39
N SER A 95 11.11 10.54 -9.45
CA SER A 95 11.35 9.86 -10.73
C SER A 95 10.08 9.65 -11.57
N TYR A 96 8.91 9.54 -10.93
CA TYR A 96 7.62 9.45 -11.62
C TYR A 96 7.09 10.83 -12.01
N ILE A 97 7.26 11.82 -11.13
CA ILE A 97 6.89 13.22 -11.41
C ILE A 97 7.68 13.74 -12.61
N GLN A 98 8.98 13.45 -12.69
CA GLN A 98 9.83 13.79 -13.84
C GLN A 98 9.39 13.13 -15.16
N ARG A 99 8.65 12.03 -15.08
CA ARG A 99 8.05 11.32 -16.23
C ARG A 99 6.60 11.75 -16.47
N SER A 100 6.17 12.87 -15.87
CA SER A 100 4.83 13.44 -15.95
C SER A 100 3.73 12.48 -15.51
N LEU A 101 4.03 11.54 -14.61
CA LEU A 101 3.04 10.61 -14.08
C LEU A 101 2.37 11.22 -12.85
N GLU A 102 1.04 11.22 -12.80
CA GLU A 102 0.32 11.66 -11.61
C GLU A 102 0.22 10.52 -10.60
N ILE A 103 0.60 10.79 -9.35
CA ILE A 103 0.63 9.76 -8.32
C ILE A 103 -0.62 9.85 -7.43
N PRO A 104 -1.40 8.77 -7.29
CA PRO A 104 -2.49 8.72 -6.33
C PRO A 104 -1.99 8.96 -4.89
N GLU A 105 -2.73 9.78 -4.14
CA GLU A 105 -2.37 10.18 -2.77
C GLU A 105 -2.09 8.97 -1.86
N GLU A 106 -2.91 7.92 -1.95
CA GLU A 106 -2.72 6.70 -1.16
C GLU A 106 -1.37 6.02 -1.42
N PHE A 107 -0.95 5.97 -2.68
CA PHE A 107 0.35 5.40 -3.07
C PHE A 107 1.50 6.27 -2.60
N GLU A 108 1.39 7.60 -2.76
CA GLU A 108 2.39 8.53 -2.27
C GLU A 108 2.60 8.39 -0.75
N PHE A 109 1.51 8.45 0.03
CA PHE A 109 1.58 8.32 1.49
C PHE A 109 2.12 6.95 1.90
N TYR A 110 1.78 5.88 1.18
CA TYR A 110 2.36 4.57 1.42
C TYR A 110 3.88 4.60 1.26
N VAL A 111 4.40 5.11 0.15
CA VAL A 111 5.84 5.18 -0.09
C VAL A 111 6.53 6.07 0.95
N ARG A 112 5.97 7.24 1.26
CA ARG A 112 6.55 8.21 2.21
C ARG A 112 6.55 7.71 3.64
N GLU A 113 5.40 7.25 4.12
CA GLU A 113 5.15 7.07 5.54
C GLU A 113 5.20 5.61 6.00
N TRP A 114 4.97 4.63 5.11
CA TRP A 114 4.88 3.23 5.52
C TRP A 114 6.19 2.74 6.20
N PRO A 115 6.09 2.00 7.32
CA PRO A 115 7.26 1.39 7.93
C PRO A 115 7.82 0.29 7.02
N ALA A 116 9.03 0.47 6.48
CA ALA A 116 9.65 -0.52 5.59
C ALA A 116 9.75 -1.93 6.24
N LYS A 117 9.96 -2.01 7.56
CA LYS A 117 9.96 -3.26 8.33
C LYS A 117 8.58 -3.94 8.43
N ALA A 118 7.53 -3.22 8.04
CA ALA A 118 6.17 -3.71 7.93
C ALA A 118 5.79 -3.96 6.46
N ALA A 119 6.76 -4.10 5.54
CA ALA A 119 6.48 -4.39 4.14
C ALA A 119 5.61 -5.65 4.01
N ILE A 120 4.52 -5.48 3.28
CA ILE A 120 3.44 -6.44 3.15
C ILE A 120 3.72 -7.32 1.96
N THR A 121 3.62 -8.65 2.09
CA THR A 121 3.59 -9.58 0.93
C THR A 121 4.64 -9.28 -0.14
N TRP A 122 5.85 -8.86 0.26
CA TRP A 122 6.95 -8.48 -0.65
C TRP A 122 6.72 -7.23 -1.52
N LEU A 123 5.67 -6.46 -1.22
CA LEU A 123 5.26 -5.21 -1.87
C LEU A 123 5.88 -4.01 -1.15
N TRP A 124 7.18 -3.80 -1.32
CA TRP A 124 7.83 -2.55 -0.91
C TRP A 124 8.90 -2.21 -1.95
N PRO A 125 8.95 -0.96 -2.45
CA PRO A 125 9.92 -0.58 -3.48
C PRO A 125 11.37 -0.71 -3.01
N GLY A 126 11.63 -0.60 -1.69
CA GLY A 126 12.95 -0.79 -1.09
C GLY A 126 13.31 -2.25 -0.74
N LEU A 127 12.80 -3.24 -1.48
CA LEU A 127 13.19 -4.65 -1.36
C LEU A 127 14.11 -5.08 -2.50
N LEU A 128 15.13 -5.90 -2.21
CA LEU A 128 16.07 -6.40 -3.21
C LEU A 128 15.37 -7.18 -4.33
N GLN A 129 15.71 -6.85 -5.58
CA GLN A 129 15.08 -7.41 -6.78
C GLN A 129 15.30 -8.92 -6.92
N ALA A 130 16.46 -9.42 -6.48
CA ALA A 130 16.83 -10.84 -6.57
C ALA A 130 15.91 -11.78 -5.76
N PHE A 131 15.19 -11.24 -4.77
CA PHE A 131 14.27 -12.03 -3.95
C PHE A 131 12.85 -12.10 -4.54
N GLN A 132 12.58 -11.35 -5.61
CA GLN A 132 11.25 -11.21 -6.20
C GLN A 132 10.81 -12.41 -7.07
N GLY A 133 11.66 -13.42 -7.27
CA GLY A 133 11.35 -14.61 -8.10
C GLY A 133 11.56 -15.97 -7.42
N GLN A 134 11.96 -16.00 -6.13
CA GLN A 134 12.27 -17.24 -5.41
C GLN A 134 11.20 -17.65 -4.39
N SER A 135 10.00 -17.09 -4.44
CA SER A 135 8.86 -17.56 -3.64
C SER A 135 8.37 -18.90 -4.16
N SER A 136 9.12 -19.98 -3.89
CA SER A 136 8.83 -21.37 -4.28
C SER A 136 7.54 -21.96 -3.67
N GLY A 137 6.62 -21.14 -3.16
CA GLY A 137 5.33 -21.65 -2.69
C GLY A 137 4.33 -20.67 -2.09
N ARG A 138 4.52 -19.33 -2.15
CA ARG A 138 3.64 -18.42 -1.36
C ARG A 138 2.90 -17.32 -2.11
N ILE A 139 3.40 -16.80 -3.23
CA ILE A 139 2.68 -15.91 -4.16
C ILE A 139 3.41 -16.07 -5.49
N GLN A 140 2.76 -16.55 -6.53
CA GLN A 140 3.35 -16.50 -7.87
C GLN A 140 3.33 -15.04 -8.34
N GLY A 141 4.46 -14.60 -8.88
CA GLY A 141 4.61 -13.27 -9.41
C GLY A 141 5.74 -12.44 -8.81
N ARG A 142 5.88 -11.22 -9.32
CA ARG A 142 7.02 -10.33 -9.11
C ARG A 142 6.53 -8.95 -8.70
N ASN A 143 7.15 -8.40 -7.66
CA ASN A 143 6.94 -7.01 -7.25
C ASN A 143 7.54 -6.05 -8.28
N CYS A 144 6.71 -5.23 -8.92
CA CYS A 144 7.15 -4.28 -9.94
C CYS A 144 7.57 -2.92 -9.36
N LEU A 145 7.20 -2.60 -8.11
CA LEU A 145 7.53 -1.35 -7.44
C LEU A 145 9.03 -1.13 -7.26
N GLY A 146 9.81 -2.20 -7.07
CA GLY A 146 11.27 -2.07 -6.89
C GLY A 146 12.06 -1.88 -8.18
N SER A 147 11.42 -2.08 -9.35
CA SER A 147 12.13 -2.17 -10.63
C SER A 147 12.32 -0.82 -11.34
N ASN A 148 11.78 0.29 -10.79
CA ASN A 148 11.76 1.62 -11.43
C ASN A 148 11.41 1.54 -12.94
N ARG A 149 10.42 0.71 -13.28
CA ARG A 149 9.94 0.55 -14.64
C ARG A 149 9.35 1.88 -15.10
N SER A 150 9.45 2.15 -16.40
CA SER A 150 8.70 3.24 -17.00
C SER A 150 7.21 3.03 -16.75
N PRO A 151 6.43 4.10 -16.50
CA PRO A 151 4.98 3.99 -16.46
C PRO A 151 4.47 3.35 -17.77
N GLY A 152 3.48 2.47 -17.66
CA GLY A 152 2.86 1.83 -18.80
C GLY A 152 1.61 2.58 -19.26
N GLU A 153 1.08 2.11 -20.38
CA GLU A 153 -0.22 2.50 -20.90
C GLU A 153 -1.17 1.30 -20.78
N LEU A 154 -2.39 1.59 -20.33
CA LEU A 154 -3.50 0.64 -20.33
C LEU A 154 -4.57 1.12 -21.28
N TYR A 155 -5.14 0.17 -22.02
CA TYR A 155 -6.18 0.42 -22.99
C TYR A 155 -7.50 -0.15 -22.48
N PHE A 156 -8.50 0.73 -22.37
CA PHE A 156 -9.87 0.38 -22.02
C PHE A 156 -10.72 0.33 -23.29
N PRO A 157 -11.24 -0.85 -23.67
CA PRO A 157 -12.06 -1.00 -24.88
C PRO A 157 -13.40 -0.27 -24.72
N ASN A 158 -13.78 0.54 -25.71
CA ASN A 158 -14.95 1.41 -25.60
C ASN A 158 -16.28 0.75 -26.04
N SER A 159 -16.25 -0.35 -26.80
CA SER A 159 -17.43 -1.19 -27.09
C SER A 159 -17.10 -2.68 -26.89
N GLU A 160 -18.13 -3.52 -26.73
CA GLU A 160 -17.97 -4.98 -26.61
C GLU A 160 -17.61 -5.64 -27.95
N ASP A 161 -17.91 -4.99 -29.08
CA ASP A 161 -17.75 -5.55 -30.43
C ASP A 161 -16.41 -5.15 -31.10
N ASP A 162 -15.66 -4.21 -30.52
CA ASP A 162 -14.41 -3.68 -31.10
C ASP A 162 -13.17 -4.35 -30.51
N GLU A 163 -13.02 -5.67 -30.73
CA GLU A 163 -11.84 -6.43 -30.29
C GLU A 163 -10.55 -6.02 -31.03
N GLU A 164 -10.65 -5.35 -32.18
CA GLU A 164 -9.51 -5.14 -33.09
C GLU A 164 -9.16 -3.68 -33.42
N GLU A 165 -10.01 -2.69 -33.08
CA GLU A 165 -9.71 -1.28 -33.39
C GLU A 165 -9.14 -0.53 -32.17
N ALA A 166 -7.81 -0.63 -32.02
CA ALA A 166 -7.06 0.12 -31.02
C ALA A 166 -7.25 1.64 -31.11
N ASP A 167 -7.62 2.14 -32.30
CA ASP A 167 -7.87 3.54 -32.58
C ASP A 167 -9.01 4.11 -31.73
N ASP A 168 -9.89 3.25 -31.20
CA ASP A 168 -11.06 3.67 -30.46
C ASP A 168 -11.02 3.37 -28.97
N ALA A 169 -9.91 2.87 -28.41
CA ALA A 169 -9.75 2.56 -26.99
C ALA A 169 -9.33 3.79 -26.15
N THR A 170 -9.79 3.86 -24.89
CA THR A 170 -9.32 4.89 -23.96
C THR A 170 -7.96 4.47 -23.40
N CYS A 171 -6.90 5.16 -23.81
CA CYS A 171 -5.55 4.97 -23.27
C CYS A 171 -5.38 5.77 -21.97
N VAL A 172 -4.93 5.12 -20.90
CA VAL A 172 -4.61 5.77 -19.63
C VAL A 172 -3.23 5.36 -19.14
N ARG A 173 -2.55 6.28 -18.46
CA ARG A 173 -1.24 5.99 -17.86
C ARG A 173 -1.40 5.23 -16.54
N ALA A 174 -0.58 4.20 -16.35
CA ALA A 174 -0.64 3.35 -15.17
C ALA A 174 0.74 2.93 -14.66
N LEU A 175 0.80 2.58 -13.38
CA LEU A 175 1.97 2.02 -12.71
C LEU A 175 1.78 0.53 -12.46
N GLU A 176 2.66 -0.29 -13.00
CA GLU A 176 2.67 -1.73 -12.74
C GLU A 176 3.04 -1.99 -11.27
N LEU A 177 2.13 -2.63 -10.54
CA LEU A 177 2.31 -2.96 -9.12
C LEU A 177 2.91 -4.35 -8.95
N TRP A 178 2.38 -5.32 -9.69
CA TRP A 178 2.74 -6.73 -9.55
C TRP A 178 2.49 -7.51 -10.83
N GLU A 179 3.46 -8.31 -11.24
CA GLU A 179 3.37 -9.22 -12.38
C GLU A 179 3.04 -10.62 -11.88
N HIS A 180 1.89 -11.19 -12.21
CA HIS A 180 1.48 -12.54 -11.78
C HIS A 180 2.13 -13.67 -12.59
N GLY A 181 2.70 -13.33 -13.75
CA GLY A 181 3.17 -14.28 -14.77
C GLY A 181 2.13 -14.47 -15.89
N CYS A 182 2.51 -15.19 -16.95
CA CYS A 182 1.64 -15.43 -18.12
C CYS A 182 1.01 -14.13 -18.69
N ALA A 183 1.79 -13.04 -18.74
CA ALA A 183 1.35 -11.70 -19.16
C ALA A 183 0.33 -11.00 -18.25
N TRP A 184 -0.11 -11.59 -17.14
CA TRP A 184 -1.03 -10.93 -16.20
C TRP A 184 -0.31 -10.03 -15.21
N SER A 185 -0.80 -8.81 -15.04
CA SER A 185 -0.25 -7.84 -14.07
C SER A 185 -1.34 -6.97 -13.44
N ASP A 186 -1.09 -6.52 -12.21
CA ASP A 186 -1.89 -5.51 -11.52
C ASP A 186 -1.30 -4.12 -11.75
N TRP A 187 -2.15 -3.16 -12.05
CA TRP A 187 -1.78 -1.82 -12.44
C TRP A 187 -2.59 -0.77 -11.68
N LEU A 188 -1.90 0.24 -11.14
CA LEU A 188 -2.49 1.40 -10.51
C LEU A 188 -2.70 2.51 -11.55
N ILE A 189 -3.93 2.98 -11.70
CA ILE A 189 -4.24 4.07 -12.63
C ILE A 189 -3.69 5.39 -12.09
N CYS A 190 -2.88 6.05 -12.92
CA CYS A 190 -2.13 7.26 -12.62
C CYS A 190 -2.53 8.42 -13.56
N ASP A 191 -3.73 8.34 -14.12
CA ASP A 191 -4.30 9.31 -15.04
C ASP A 191 -5.64 9.84 -14.52
N LYS A 192 -5.80 11.17 -14.55
CA LYS A 192 -7.06 11.85 -14.18
C LYS A 192 -7.95 12.14 -15.38
N SER A 193 -7.53 11.75 -16.58
CA SER A 193 -8.36 11.82 -17.78
C SER A 193 -9.68 11.12 -17.54
N LYS A 194 -10.76 11.73 -18.04
CA LYS A 194 -12.06 11.07 -18.08
C LYS A 194 -12.11 10.13 -19.27
N ASP A 195 -12.72 8.96 -19.08
CA ASP A 195 -13.02 8.07 -20.20
C ASP A 195 -14.26 8.54 -21.00
N LYS A 196 -14.62 7.83 -22.07
CA LYS A 196 -15.80 8.16 -22.90
C LYS A 196 -17.12 8.16 -22.11
N SER A 197 -17.17 7.55 -20.92
CA SER A 197 -18.32 7.55 -20.02
C SER A 197 -18.30 8.68 -18.99
N ASP A 198 -17.39 9.64 -19.11
CA ASP A 198 -17.15 10.74 -18.16
C ASP A 198 -16.64 10.27 -16.77
N ARG A 199 -16.17 9.01 -16.66
CA ARG A 199 -15.66 8.43 -15.40
C ARG A 199 -14.16 8.72 -15.25
N ILE A 200 -13.75 9.07 -14.02
CA ILE A 200 -12.34 9.18 -13.62
C ILE A 200 -11.93 7.90 -12.90
N ARG A 201 -10.88 7.23 -13.39
CA ARG A 201 -10.37 5.96 -12.82
C ARG A 201 -9.13 6.13 -11.94
N PHE A 202 -8.68 7.36 -11.74
CA PHE A 202 -7.48 7.69 -10.97
C PHE A 202 -7.44 7.02 -9.59
N GLY A 203 -6.39 6.25 -9.32
CA GLY A 203 -6.18 5.55 -8.05
C GLY A 203 -6.81 4.17 -7.94
N GLU A 204 -7.62 3.75 -8.92
CA GLU A 204 -8.14 2.38 -9.01
C GLU A 204 -7.04 1.39 -9.44
N VAL A 205 -7.22 0.10 -9.13
CA VAL A 205 -6.29 -0.97 -9.50
C VAL A 205 -6.99 -1.99 -10.39
N TYR A 206 -6.37 -2.33 -11.53
CA TYR A 206 -6.88 -3.30 -12.49
C TYR A 206 -5.88 -4.44 -12.69
N ALA A 207 -6.40 -5.66 -12.80
CA ALA A 207 -5.66 -6.82 -13.27
C ALA A 207 -5.91 -6.98 -14.78
N CYS A 208 -4.85 -7.10 -15.57
CA CYS A 208 -4.99 -7.25 -17.03
C CYS A 208 -3.89 -8.13 -17.63
N GLU A 209 -4.20 -8.69 -18.80
CA GLU A 209 -3.26 -9.40 -19.64
C GLU A 209 -2.57 -8.41 -20.60
N GLY A 210 -1.27 -8.24 -20.45
CA GLY A 210 -0.50 -7.23 -21.18
C GLY A 210 -0.94 -5.81 -20.80
N SER A 211 -1.42 -5.07 -21.79
CA SER A 211 -1.86 -3.67 -21.65
C SER A 211 -3.37 -3.48 -21.80
N TRP A 212 -4.14 -4.57 -21.93
CA TRP A 212 -5.57 -4.50 -22.26
C TRP A 212 -6.42 -4.93 -21.08
N VAL A 213 -7.27 -4.03 -20.59
CA VAL A 213 -8.24 -4.38 -19.55
C VAL A 213 -9.31 -5.29 -20.16
N ASN A 214 -9.57 -6.44 -19.53
CA ASN A 214 -10.46 -7.47 -20.07
C ASN A 214 -11.82 -6.89 -20.45
N TRP A 215 -12.25 -7.13 -21.70
CA TRP A 215 -13.47 -6.62 -22.29
C TRP A 215 -14.74 -7.30 -21.75
N GLU A 216 -14.64 -8.55 -21.28
CA GLU A 216 -15.76 -9.27 -20.68
C GLU A 216 -16.18 -8.68 -19.33
N ASP A 217 -15.29 -7.92 -18.68
CA ASP A 217 -15.53 -7.36 -17.35
C ASP A 217 -14.79 -6.03 -17.13
N LYS A 218 -15.07 -5.04 -18.00
CA LYS A 218 -14.44 -3.70 -18.01
C LYS A 218 -14.64 -2.91 -16.71
N GLU A 219 -15.58 -3.33 -15.88
CA GLU A 219 -15.88 -2.74 -14.58
C GLU A 219 -15.23 -3.48 -13.41
N LYS A 220 -14.74 -4.71 -13.61
CA LYS A 220 -14.00 -5.46 -12.59
C LYS A 220 -12.59 -4.94 -12.45
N GLN A 221 -12.52 -3.83 -11.75
CA GLN A 221 -11.35 -3.44 -11.00
C GLN A 221 -11.00 -4.55 -10.00
N GLU A 222 -9.71 -4.81 -9.85
CA GLU A 222 -9.18 -5.66 -8.78
C GLU A 222 -9.40 -5.00 -7.43
N ALA A 223 -9.28 -3.65 -7.38
CA ALA A 223 -9.62 -2.88 -6.21
C ALA A 223 -9.99 -1.43 -6.55
N ARG A 224 -10.81 -0.83 -5.68
CA ARG A 224 -11.24 0.58 -5.77
C ARG A 224 -10.14 1.57 -5.42
N SER A 225 -9.10 1.12 -4.74
CA SER A 225 -8.00 1.97 -4.28
C SER A 225 -6.73 1.14 -4.06
N PHE A 226 -5.59 1.82 -4.00
CA PHE A 226 -4.31 1.17 -3.73
C PHE A 226 -4.28 0.47 -2.36
N ILE A 227 -4.86 1.08 -1.32
CA ILE A 227 -4.91 0.46 0.01
C ILE A 227 -5.87 -0.74 0.04
N ASP A 228 -7.00 -0.67 -0.66
CA ASP A 228 -7.93 -1.80 -0.77
C ASP A 228 -7.27 -2.99 -1.47
N TRP A 229 -6.49 -2.73 -2.53
CA TRP A 229 -5.68 -3.73 -3.22
C TRP A 229 -4.65 -4.38 -2.29
N LEU A 230 -3.90 -3.58 -1.54
CA LEU A 230 -2.95 -4.11 -0.55
C LEU A 230 -3.67 -4.98 0.51
N ALA A 231 -4.86 -4.58 0.94
CA ALA A 231 -5.65 -5.35 1.90
C ALA A 231 -6.16 -6.69 1.33
N GLN A 232 -6.54 -6.71 0.06
CA GLN A 232 -6.92 -7.93 -0.66
C GLN A 232 -5.72 -8.89 -0.74
N ARG A 233 -4.54 -8.38 -1.13
CA ARG A 233 -3.30 -9.18 -1.17
C ARG A 233 -2.94 -9.84 0.16
N VAL A 234 -3.13 -9.15 1.28
CA VAL A 234 -2.87 -9.73 2.61
C VAL A 234 -3.78 -10.94 2.88
N ARG A 235 -5.04 -10.88 2.43
CA ARG A 235 -6.02 -11.97 2.56
C ARG A 235 -5.66 -13.15 1.67
N ASP A 236 -5.35 -12.90 0.39
CA ASP A 236 -5.05 -13.97 -0.57
C ASP A 236 -3.84 -14.81 -0.14
N VAL A 237 -2.82 -14.16 0.42
CA VAL A 237 -1.64 -14.85 0.96
C VAL A 237 -2.00 -15.76 2.13
N PHE A 238 -2.94 -15.34 2.96
CA PHE A 238 -3.40 -16.13 4.09
C PHE A 238 -4.18 -17.36 3.63
N ASP A 239 -5.12 -17.18 2.70
CA ASP A 239 -5.96 -18.27 2.19
C ASP A 239 -5.15 -19.31 1.39
N GLY A 240 -4.15 -18.85 0.63
CA GLY A 240 -3.19 -19.72 -0.05
C GLY A 240 -2.35 -20.57 0.93
N MET A 241 -1.98 -19.99 2.09
CA MET A 241 -1.25 -20.74 3.13
C MET A 241 -2.11 -21.80 3.82
N HIS A 242 -3.41 -21.56 3.99
CA HIS A 242 -4.32 -22.54 4.60
C HIS A 242 -4.64 -23.70 3.67
N SER A 243 -4.83 -23.43 2.37
CA SER A 243 -5.11 -24.47 1.38
C SER A 243 -3.96 -25.47 1.25
N GLN A 244 -2.70 -25.04 1.34
CA GLN A 244 -1.56 -25.98 1.22
C GLN A 244 -1.37 -26.89 2.44
N LEU A 245 -1.75 -26.44 3.64
CA LEU A 245 -1.66 -27.24 4.86
C LEU A 245 -2.69 -28.39 4.89
N THR A 246 -3.83 -28.23 4.22
CA THR A 246 -4.86 -29.27 4.14
C THR A 246 -4.58 -30.32 3.06
N TYR A 247 -3.80 -30.00 2.02
CA TYR A 247 -3.39 -30.96 0.99
C TYR A 247 -2.09 -31.73 1.29
N SER A 248 -1.41 -31.41 2.40
CA SER A 248 -0.13 -32.04 2.79
C SER A 248 -0.26 -33.00 3.98
N ALA A 249 -1.49 -33.34 4.39
CA ALA A 249 -1.82 -34.28 5.47
C ALA A 249 -2.58 -35.48 4.91
#